data_AF-A0A653YGX6-F1
#
_entry.id   AF-A0A653YGX6-F1
#
_cell.length_a   1.000
_cell.length_b   1.000
_cell.length_c   1.000
_cell.angle_alpha   90.00
_cell.angle_beta   90.00
_cell.angle_gamma   90.00
#
_symmetry.space_group_name_H-M   'P 1'
#
loop_
_entity.id
_entity.type
_entity.pdbx_description
1 polymer ?
#
loop_
_entity_poly.entity_id
_entity_poly.type
_entity_poly.pdbx_seq_one_letter_code
_entity_poly.pdbx_strand_id
1 'polypeptide(L)'
;MKFSLIRSAAMLAVAVGLASCGGGGDDTYTVAGTVEGLQYPSLVLTNNGEDITVAPPAKAGDPVTFSFPKKLDYGDTYSVSVKANPPHQSCGVNQFYQLSAADTAGRLAVINARFSCVVNEYTIGGTITGLTKDNTGLVLANGSTTGSITIGAADTNTTGTAFEYQMPVTVPYNQTYSVAVITQPKGAVCTVANPSGTMGDANVTNINITCAQTGA
;
A
#
# COMPACT_ATOMS: atom_id res chain seq x y z
N MET A 1 -29.30 -60.52 -53.49
CA MET A 1 -28.54 -59.38 -54.05
C MET A 1 -28.79 -58.15 -53.19
N LYS A 2 -27.71 -57.46 -52.77
CA LYS A 2 -27.59 -56.03 -52.37
C LYS A 2 -28.51 -55.51 -51.26
N PHE A 3 -28.05 -55.39 -50.01
CA PHE A 3 -27.27 -54.27 -49.41
C PHE A 3 -27.88 -52.87 -49.65
N SER A 4 -28.47 -52.26 -48.60
CA SER A 4 -28.28 -50.84 -48.21
C SER A 4 -29.32 -50.35 -47.18
N LEU A 5 -29.22 -50.77 -45.90
CA LEU A 5 -30.02 -50.18 -44.80
C LEU A 5 -29.21 -49.85 -43.52
N ILE A 6 -27.88 -50.00 -43.54
CA ILE A 6 -27.04 -49.89 -42.32
C ILE A 6 -26.28 -48.55 -42.27
N ARG A 7 -26.95 -47.41 -42.51
CA ARG A 7 -26.29 -46.09 -42.39
C ARG A 7 -27.00 -45.07 -41.50
N SER A 8 -28.18 -45.35 -40.97
CA SER A 8 -28.96 -44.35 -40.23
C SER A 8 -29.06 -44.59 -38.72
N ALA A 9 -28.46 -45.67 -38.18
CA ALA A 9 -28.63 -46.06 -36.78
C ALA A 9 -27.44 -45.75 -35.85
N ALA A 10 -26.32 -45.23 -36.38
CA ALA A 10 -25.10 -45.02 -35.58
C ALA A 10 -24.83 -43.56 -35.16
N MET A 11 -25.78 -42.64 -35.39
CA MET A 11 -25.69 -41.24 -34.90
C MET A 11 -26.68 -40.92 -33.76
N LEU A 12 -27.29 -41.94 -33.14
CA LEU A 12 -28.23 -41.76 -32.03
C LEU A 12 -27.73 -42.47 -30.76
N ALA A 13 -26.42 -42.44 -30.50
CA ALA A 13 -25.82 -43.02 -29.30
C ALA A 13 -24.71 -42.14 -28.67
N VAL A 14 -24.61 -40.86 -29.06
CA VAL A 14 -23.61 -39.91 -28.52
C VAL A 14 -24.28 -38.64 -27.94
N ALA A 15 -25.56 -38.69 -27.59
CA ALA A 15 -26.30 -37.52 -27.07
C ALA A 15 -26.73 -37.63 -25.60
N VAL A 16 -26.47 -38.75 -24.90
CA VAL A 16 -26.94 -38.95 -23.50
C VAL A 16 -25.79 -38.99 -22.49
N GLY A 17 -24.54 -38.80 -22.93
CA GLY A 17 -23.35 -38.86 -22.07
C GLY A 17 -22.81 -37.53 -21.56
N LEU A 18 -23.50 -36.39 -21.76
CA LEU A 18 -23.01 -35.07 -21.30
C LEU A 18 -23.85 -34.44 -20.17
N ALA A 19 -24.93 -35.08 -19.72
CA ALA A 19 -25.79 -34.53 -18.66
C ALA A 19 -25.31 -34.84 -17.23
N SER A 20 -24.18 -35.52 -17.03
CA SER A 20 -23.72 -35.93 -15.69
C SER A 20 -22.56 -35.12 -15.12
N CYS A 21 -22.23 -33.94 -15.67
CA CYS A 21 -21.37 -32.97 -15.00
C CYS A 21 -22.21 -31.78 -14.47
N GLY A 22 -23.41 -32.06 -14.01
CA GLY A 22 -24.24 -31.12 -13.25
C GLY A 22 -24.36 -31.63 -11.83
N GLY A 23 -23.27 -31.55 -11.06
CA GLY A 23 -23.32 -31.78 -9.61
C GLY A 23 -24.15 -30.70 -8.95
N GLY A 24 -25.47 -30.83 -9.03
CA GLY A 24 -26.45 -29.98 -8.35
C GLY A 24 -26.52 -30.33 -6.87
N GLY A 25 -25.42 -30.12 -6.15
CA GLY A 25 -25.49 -29.89 -4.71
C GLY A 25 -25.86 -28.44 -4.48
N ASP A 26 -26.59 -28.16 -3.40
CA ASP A 26 -26.82 -26.81 -2.88
C ASP A 26 -25.51 -26.21 -2.30
N ASP A 27 -24.40 -26.39 -3.03
CA ASP A 27 -23.06 -26.00 -2.64
C ASP A 27 -22.95 -24.48 -2.76
N THR A 28 -23.23 -23.82 -1.64
CA THR A 28 -23.05 -22.38 -1.51
C THR A 28 -21.59 -22.04 -1.20
N TYR A 29 -21.03 -21.04 -1.88
CA TYR A 29 -19.67 -20.56 -1.72
C TYR A 29 -19.64 -19.30 -0.86
N THR A 30 -18.84 -19.32 0.20
CA THR A 30 -18.65 -18.14 1.06
C THR A 30 -17.45 -17.35 0.57
N VAL A 31 -17.63 -16.04 0.36
CA VAL A 31 -16.50 -15.13 0.09
C VAL A 31 -15.87 -14.75 1.43
N ALA A 32 -14.69 -15.30 1.69
CA ALA A 32 -13.93 -15.03 2.91
C ALA A 32 -12.47 -14.72 2.56
N GLY A 33 -11.69 -14.30 3.55
CA GLY A 33 -10.34 -13.85 3.29
C GLY A 33 -9.54 -13.43 4.50
N THR A 34 -8.35 -12.91 4.23
CA THR A 34 -7.43 -12.37 5.23
C THR A 34 -6.96 -10.97 4.86
N VAL A 35 -6.79 -10.12 5.86
CA VAL A 35 -6.11 -8.83 5.76
C VAL A 35 -4.86 -8.87 6.62
N GLU A 36 -3.71 -8.59 6.02
CA GLU A 36 -2.43 -8.46 6.71
C GLU A 36 -2.08 -6.99 6.92
N GLY A 37 -1.40 -6.67 8.03
CA GLY A 37 -0.91 -5.31 8.29
C GLY A 37 -1.97 -4.29 8.71
N LEU A 38 -3.23 -4.67 8.91
CA LEU A 38 -4.27 -3.76 9.42
C LEU A 38 -3.97 -3.35 10.87
N GLN A 39 -3.83 -2.06 11.12
CA GLN A 39 -3.49 -1.50 12.43
C GLN A 39 -4.57 -0.55 12.95
N TYR A 40 -5.20 0.22 12.05
CA TYR A 40 -6.22 1.20 12.40
C TYR A 40 -7.63 0.71 12.05
N PRO A 41 -8.67 1.10 12.81
CA PRO A 41 -10.04 0.63 12.58
C PRO A 41 -10.66 1.24 11.33
N SER A 42 -11.88 0.78 10.99
CA SER A 42 -12.71 1.32 9.91
C SER A 42 -12.26 1.00 8.48
N LEU A 43 -11.52 -0.10 8.27
CA LEU A 43 -11.40 -0.70 6.94
C LEU A 43 -12.78 -1.21 6.49
N VAL A 44 -13.21 -0.81 5.30
CA VAL A 44 -14.44 -1.32 4.67
C VAL A 44 -14.09 -2.04 3.38
N LEU A 45 -14.47 -3.32 3.31
CA LEU A 45 -14.41 -4.12 2.09
C LEU A 45 -15.81 -4.22 1.49
N THR A 46 -15.91 -4.17 0.17
CA THR A 46 -17.16 -4.38 -0.56
C THR A 46 -17.03 -5.58 -1.47
N ASN A 47 -18.06 -6.43 -1.51
CA ASN A 47 -18.23 -7.48 -2.50
C ASN A 47 -19.50 -7.20 -3.30
N ASN A 48 -19.36 -6.79 -4.57
CA ASN A 48 -20.48 -6.47 -5.45
C ASN A 48 -21.53 -5.50 -4.84
N GLY A 49 -21.11 -4.60 -3.95
CA GLY A 49 -21.97 -3.62 -3.28
C GLY A 49 -22.47 -4.03 -1.89
N GLU A 50 -22.22 -5.26 -1.44
CA GLU A 50 -22.36 -5.64 -0.04
C GLU A 50 -21.11 -5.25 0.73
N ASP A 51 -21.26 -4.44 1.77
CA ASP A 51 -20.14 -3.95 2.57
C ASP A 51 -19.96 -4.74 3.87
N ILE A 52 -18.71 -4.92 4.27
CA ILE A 52 -18.33 -5.36 5.61
C ILE A 52 -17.28 -4.42 6.19
N THR A 53 -17.32 -4.22 7.50
CA THR A 53 -16.26 -3.53 8.24
C THR A 53 -15.34 -4.57 8.86
N VAL A 54 -14.04 -4.42 8.66
CA VAL A 54 -13.01 -5.31 9.21
C VAL A 54 -12.28 -4.58 10.34
N ALA A 55 -12.31 -5.17 11.54
CA ALA A 55 -11.60 -4.63 12.70
C ALA A 55 -10.11 -5.04 12.68
N PRO A 56 -9.19 -4.26 13.28
CA PRO A 56 -7.81 -4.66 13.48
C PRO A 56 -7.71 -5.94 14.33
N PRO A 57 -6.62 -6.71 14.22
CA PRO A 57 -6.38 -7.86 15.07
C PRO A 57 -6.23 -7.44 16.54
N ALA A 58 -6.57 -8.35 17.47
CA ALA A 58 -6.39 -8.11 18.91
C ALA A 58 -4.93 -7.88 19.30
N LYS A 59 -4.00 -8.45 18.52
CA LYS A 59 -2.56 -8.28 18.67
C LYS A 59 -1.98 -7.69 17.39
N ALA A 60 -1.23 -6.60 17.54
CA ALA A 60 -0.58 -5.94 16.42
C ALA A 60 0.36 -6.88 15.66
N GLY A 61 0.27 -6.86 14.34
CA GLY A 61 1.06 -7.70 13.43
C GLY A 61 0.42 -9.04 13.05
N ASP A 62 -0.62 -9.49 13.76
CA ASP A 62 -1.35 -10.70 13.38
C ASP A 62 -2.28 -10.43 12.18
N PRO A 63 -2.52 -11.40 11.28
CA PRO A 63 -3.53 -11.26 10.24
C PRO A 63 -4.94 -11.29 10.83
N VAL A 64 -5.89 -10.59 10.20
CA VAL A 64 -7.31 -10.68 10.54
C VAL A 64 -8.08 -11.41 9.44
N THR A 65 -9.03 -12.27 9.82
CA THR A 65 -9.93 -12.95 8.88
C THR A 65 -11.24 -12.18 8.73
N PHE A 66 -11.85 -12.27 7.54
CA PHE A 66 -13.17 -11.72 7.27
C PHE A 66 -14.02 -12.69 6.44
N SER A 67 -15.34 -12.49 6.47
CA SER A 67 -16.30 -13.24 5.66
C SER A 67 -17.47 -12.33 5.30
N PHE A 68 -17.90 -12.38 4.04
CA PHE A 68 -19.18 -11.79 3.64
C PHE A 68 -20.33 -12.68 4.10
N PRO A 69 -21.42 -12.11 4.65
CA PRO A 69 -22.59 -12.89 5.09
C PRO A 69 -23.33 -13.60 3.95
N LYS A 70 -23.46 -12.95 2.78
CA LYS A 70 -24.12 -13.56 1.64
C LYS A 70 -23.25 -14.67 1.05
N LYS A 71 -23.81 -15.87 0.97
CA LYS A 71 -23.23 -16.96 0.20
C LYS A 71 -23.64 -16.88 -1.27
N LEU A 72 -22.78 -17.39 -2.14
CA LEU A 72 -22.93 -17.38 -3.58
C LEU A 72 -23.29 -18.76 -4.11
N ASP A 73 -24.10 -18.83 -5.14
CA ASP A 73 -24.37 -20.08 -5.83
C ASP A 73 -23.27 -20.36 -6.88
N TYR A 74 -23.18 -21.60 -7.37
CA TYR A 74 -22.26 -21.92 -8.45
C TYR A 74 -22.54 -21.03 -9.68
N GLY A 75 -21.50 -20.38 -10.22
CA GLY A 75 -21.63 -19.50 -11.38
C GLY A 75 -21.88 -18.03 -11.03
N ASP A 76 -22.19 -17.69 -9.77
CA ASP A 76 -22.26 -16.29 -9.33
C ASP A 76 -20.89 -15.63 -9.41
N THR A 77 -20.85 -14.35 -9.81
CA THR A 77 -19.61 -13.57 -9.79
C THR A 77 -19.41 -12.90 -8.45
N TYR A 78 -18.15 -12.70 -8.07
CA TYR A 78 -17.76 -11.88 -6.93
C TYR A 78 -16.64 -10.92 -7.31
N SER A 79 -16.61 -9.79 -6.63
CA SER A 79 -15.57 -8.76 -6.80
C SER A 79 -15.41 -8.02 -5.49
N VAL A 80 -14.41 -8.45 -4.73
CA VAL A 80 -14.00 -7.87 -3.46
C VAL A 80 -13.00 -6.75 -3.70
N SER A 81 -13.29 -5.57 -3.17
CA SER A 81 -12.40 -4.42 -3.24
C SER A 81 -12.44 -3.60 -1.95
N VAL A 82 -11.44 -2.75 -1.76
CA VAL A 82 -11.43 -1.78 -0.66
C VAL A 82 -12.39 -0.64 -1.02
N LYS A 83 -13.43 -0.46 -0.21
CA LYS A 83 -14.37 0.65 -0.35
C LYS A 83 -13.89 1.89 0.37
N ALA A 84 -13.38 1.71 1.59
CA ALA A 84 -12.82 2.78 2.41
C ALA A 84 -11.60 2.26 3.15
N ASN A 85 -10.52 3.03 3.08
CA ASN A 85 -9.32 2.75 3.85
C ASN A 85 -9.51 3.18 5.32
N PRO A 86 -8.90 2.45 6.26
CA PRO A 86 -8.75 2.94 7.62
C PRO A 86 -7.91 4.23 7.63
N PRO A 87 -8.01 5.09 8.67
CA PRO A 87 -7.19 6.28 8.75
C PRO A 87 -5.71 5.87 8.86
N HIS A 88 -4.82 6.73 8.34
CA HIS A 88 -3.36 6.58 8.40
C HIS A 88 -2.79 5.34 7.68
N GLN A 89 -3.64 4.60 6.95
CA GLN A 89 -3.26 3.36 6.28
C GLN A 89 -3.87 3.26 4.89
N SER A 90 -3.18 2.56 4.00
CA SER A 90 -3.65 2.22 2.67
C SER A 90 -3.69 0.71 2.53
N CYS A 91 -4.87 0.18 2.20
CA CYS A 91 -5.11 -1.23 1.99
C CYS A 91 -5.40 -1.51 0.52
N GLY A 92 -5.00 -2.69 0.05
CA GLY A 92 -5.25 -3.14 -1.32
C GLY A 92 -5.21 -4.65 -1.44
N VAL A 93 -5.61 -5.16 -2.60
CA VAL A 93 -5.47 -6.59 -2.91
C VAL A 93 -4.00 -6.96 -2.80
N ASN A 94 -3.71 -8.06 -2.11
CA ASN A 94 -2.34 -8.53 -1.97
C ASN A 94 -1.83 -8.94 -3.36
N GLN A 95 -0.87 -8.18 -3.87
CA GLN A 95 -0.33 -8.32 -5.23
C GLN A 95 0.35 -9.66 -5.51
N PHE A 96 0.72 -10.43 -4.48
CA PHE A 96 1.28 -11.77 -4.62
C PHE A 96 0.19 -12.84 -4.86
N TYR A 97 -1.10 -12.51 -4.69
CA TYR A 97 -2.23 -13.44 -4.76
C TYR A 97 -3.41 -12.89 -5.58
N GLN A 98 -3.12 -12.45 -6.81
CA GLN A 98 -4.03 -11.67 -7.67
C GLN A 98 -5.34 -12.38 -8.07
N LEU A 99 -5.41 -13.71 -8.02
CA LEU A 99 -6.59 -14.48 -8.45
C LEU A 99 -7.71 -14.56 -7.40
N SER A 100 -7.55 -13.91 -6.25
CA SER A 100 -8.40 -14.17 -5.09
C SER A 100 -9.50 -13.16 -4.80
N ALA A 101 -9.44 -11.97 -5.43
CA ALA A 101 -10.35 -10.88 -5.10
C ALA A 101 -11.57 -10.79 -6.04
N ALA A 102 -11.48 -11.29 -7.29
CA ALA A 102 -12.61 -11.28 -8.22
C ALA A 102 -12.59 -12.50 -9.14
N ASP A 103 -13.72 -13.20 -9.24
CA ASP A 103 -13.86 -14.44 -10.01
C ASP A 103 -15.34 -14.91 -10.04
N THR A 104 -15.56 -16.13 -10.53
CA THR A 104 -16.82 -16.87 -10.45
C THR A 104 -16.78 -17.94 -9.35
N ALA A 105 -17.81 -17.98 -8.51
CA ALA A 105 -18.02 -18.99 -7.48
C ALA A 105 -18.10 -20.41 -8.11
N GLY A 106 -17.44 -21.37 -7.47
CA GLY A 106 -17.35 -22.75 -7.96
C GLY A 106 -16.21 -23.05 -8.92
N ARG A 107 -15.42 -22.06 -9.36
CA ARG A 107 -14.15 -22.32 -10.07
C ARG A 107 -13.10 -22.95 -9.16
N LEU A 108 -13.08 -22.54 -7.89
CA LEU A 108 -12.24 -23.08 -6.83
C LEU A 108 -13.12 -23.65 -5.73
N ALA A 109 -12.60 -24.64 -4.99
CA ALA A 109 -13.29 -25.21 -3.83
C ALA A 109 -13.51 -24.19 -2.71
N VAL A 110 -12.66 -23.17 -2.60
CA VAL A 110 -12.73 -22.11 -1.59
C VAL A 110 -12.41 -20.77 -2.23
N ILE A 111 -13.14 -19.73 -1.83
CA ILE A 111 -12.85 -18.33 -2.15
C ILE A 111 -12.07 -17.73 -0.97
N ASN A 112 -10.85 -17.26 -1.21
CA ASN A 112 -9.97 -16.72 -0.17
C ASN A 112 -9.34 -15.39 -0.62
N ALA A 113 -10.07 -14.28 -0.51
CA ALA A 113 -9.61 -12.96 -0.91
C ALA A 113 -8.53 -12.42 0.05
N ARG A 114 -7.37 -12.04 -0.49
CA ARG A 114 -6.22 -11.59 0.31
C ARG A 114 -5.95 -10.11 0.13
N PHE A 115 -5.82 -9.41 1.25
CA PHE A 115 -5.53 -7.98 1.30
C PHE A 115 -4.31 -7.70 2.16
N SER A 116 -3.62 -6.61 1.84
CA SER A 116 -2.50 -6.08 2.62
C SER A 116 -2.70 -4.60 2.87
N CYS A 117 -2.46 -4.16 4.09
CA CYS A 117 -2.47 -2.77 4.51
C CYS A 117 -1.06 -2.31 4.89
N VAL A 118 -0.72 -1.09 4.50
CA VAL A 118 0.53 -0.43 4.86
C VAL A 118 0.24 0.91 5.52
N VAL A 119 1.01 1.25 6.56
CA VAL A 119 0.95 2.57 7.19
C VAL A 119 1.44 3.61 6.20
N ASN A 120 0.69 4.71 6.07
CA ASN A 120 1.07 5.79 5.17
C ASN A 120 2.35 6.45 5.68
N GLU A 121 3.24 6.78 4.75
CA GLU A 121 4.50 7.45 5.05
C GLU A 121 4.56 8.81 4.36
N TYR A 122 5.25 9.75 5.00
CA TYR A 122 5.30 11.15 4.55
C TYR A 122 6.72 11.68 4.56
N THR A 123 6.97 12.71 3.74
CA THR A 123 8.30 13.30 3.60
C THR A 123 8.55 14.37 4.67
N ILE A 124 9.83 14.62 4.93
CA ILE A 124 10.29 15.70 5.80
C ILE A 124 11.18 16.62 4.97
N GLY A 125 10.98 17.91 5.10
CA GLY A 125 11.74 18.93 4.40
C GLY A 125 11.53 20.31 5.00
N GLY A 126 12.08 21.29 4.30
CA GLY A 126 11.95 22.69 4.65
C GLY A 126 12.81 23.55 3.74
N THR A 127 13.24 24.70 4.24
CA THR A 127 14.08 25.63 3.48
C THR A 127 15.46 25.74 4.09
N ILE A 128 16.49 25.81 3.23
CA ILE A 128 17.87 26.12 3.63
C ILE A 128 18.18 27.56 3.21
N THR A 129 18.74 28.34 4.13
CA THR A 129 19.12 29.75 3.92
C THR A 129 20.58 29.97 4.29
N GLY A 130 21.28 30.86 3.57
CA GLY A 130 22.68 31.23 3.86
C GLY A 130 23.75 30.23 3.40
N LEU A 131 23.35 29.14 2.73
CA LEU A 131 24.25 28.21 2.06
C LEU A 131 24.46 28.65 0.59
N THR A 132 25.71 28.67 0.15
CA THR A 132 26.14 29.07 -1.18
C THR A 132 26.96 27.96 -1.85
N LYS A 133 27.25 28.10 -3.14
CA LYS A 133 28.13 27.17 -3.88
C LYS A 133 29.57 27.11 -3.35
N ASP A 134 30.01 28.11 -2.60
CA ASP A 134 31.40 28.25 -2.14
C ASP A 134 31.62 27.69 -0.71
N ASN A 135 30.54 27.36 0.01
CA ASN A 135 30.55 26.80 1.36
C ASN A 135 29.69 25.53 1.45
N THR A 136 30.06 24.51 0.68
CA THR A 136 29.30 23.26 0.53
C THR A 136 29.69 22.21 1.56
N GLY A 137 29.00 21.06 1.52
CA GLY A 137 29.30 19.89 2.38
C GLY A 137 28.40 19.76 3.61
N LEU A 138 27.29 20.49 3.65
CA LEU A 138 26.26 20.30 4.67
C LEU A 138 25.65 18.89 4.52
N VAL A 139 25.67 18.11 5.60
CA VAL A 139 25.03 16.79 5.66
C VAL A 139 23.97 16.79 6.75
N LEU A 140 22.77 16.39 6.38
CA LEU A 140 21.61 16.27 7.26
C LEU A 140 21.25 14.80 7.43
N ALA A 141 20.85 14.41 8.64
CA ALA A 141 20.29 13.09 8.90
C ALA A 141 18.95 13.23 9.63
N ASN A 142 18.03 12.31 9.33
CA ASN A 142 16.77 12.19 10.06
C ASN A 142 16.82 10.96 10.97
N GLY A 143 17.08 11.14 12.26
CA GLY A 143 17.36 10.07 13.23
C GLY A 143 16.24 9.05 13.50
N SER A 144 15.06 9.19 12.90
CA SER A 144 14.03 8.12 12.95
C SER A 144 14.14 7.08 11.84
N THR A 145 14.99 7.34 10.85
CA THR A 145 15.27 6.45 9.72
C THR A 145 16.78 6.49 9.45
N THR A 146 17.34 5.55 8.72
CA THR A 146 18.77 5.63 8.33
C THR A 146 19.02 6.64 7.19
N GLY A 147 18.09 7.58 6.96
CA GLY A 147 18.12 8.54 5.87
C GLY A 147 19.06 9.72 6.15
N SER A 148 20.03 9.92 5.27
CA SER A 148 20.85 11.14 5.22
C SER A 148 20.82 11.75 3.83
N ILE A 149 21.03 13.07 3.77
CA ILE A 149 21.19 13.82 2.53
C ILE A 149 22.41 14.71 2.66
N THR A 150 23.22 14.73 1.60
CA THR A 150 24.32 15.68 1.43
C THR A 150 23.83 16.79 0.51
N ILE A 151 23.91 18.03 0.96
CA ILE A 151 23.59 19.22 0.16
C ILE A 151 24.86 19.66 -0.56
N GLY A 152 24.88 19.45 -1.87
CA GLY A 152 26.02 19.73 -2.74
C GLY A 152 25.96 21.10 -3.39
N ALA A 153 27.02 21.47 -4.11
CA ALA A 153 27.09 22.74 -4.85
C ALA A 153 25.99 22.90 -5.91
N ALA A 154 25.50 21.79 -6.46
CA ALA A 154 24.45 21.80 -7.48
C ALA A 154 23.06 22.11 -6.91
N ASP A 155 22.89 21.94 -5.60
CA ASP A 155 21.63 22.17 -4.89
C ASP A 155 21.55 23.59 -4.31
N THR A 156 22.65 24.36 -4.39
CA THR A 156 22.76 25.70 -3.80
C THR A 156 22.81 26.80 -4.86
N ASN A 157 22.66 28.05 -4.41
CA ASN A 157 22.79 29.23 -5.25
C ASN A 157 24.07 30.02 -4.91
N THR A 158 24.30 31.13 -5.61
CA THR A 158 25.45 32.02 -5.36
C THR A 158 25.17 33.10 -4.31
N THR A 159 23.91 33.32 -3.95
CA THR A 159 23.43 34.48 -3.20
C THR A 159 23.10 34.17 -1.73
N GLY A 160 23.07 32.90 -1.34
CA GLY A 160 22.58 32.43 -0.03
C GLY A 160 21.06 32.51 0.12
N THR A 161 20.32 32.68 -0.98
CA THR A 161 18.85 32.75 -0.95
C THR A 161 18.23 31.42 -0.53
N ALA A 162 17.03 31.48 0.03
CA ALA A 162 16.29 30.29 0.45
C ALA A 162 16.06 29.33 -0.72
N PHE A 163 16.25 28.03 -0.49
CA PHE A 163 15.83 26.97 -1.41
C PHE A 163 15.24 25.80 -0.62
N GLU A 164 14.34 25.05 -1.25
CA GLU A 164 13.69 23.91 -0.61
C GLU A 164 14.59 22.68 -0.63
N TYR A 165 14.50 21.86 0.41
CA TYR A 165 15.10 20.55 0.46
C TYR A 165 14.11 19.53 1.02
N GLN A 166 14.34 18.26 0.67
CA GLN A 166 13.55 17.15 1.18
C GLN A 166 14.49 16.00 1.55
N MET A 167 14.21 15.34 2.68
CA MET A 167 14.87 14.10 3.06
C MET A 167 14.47 12.97 2.09
N PRO A 168 15.40 12.07 1.73
CA PRO A 168 15.14 10.99 0.77
C PRO A 168 14.30 9.85 1.35
N VAL A 169 14.21 9.74 2.67
CA VAL A 169 13.46 8.68 3.35
C VAL A 169 12.19 9.26 3.96
N THR A 170 11.08 8.60 3.68
CA THR A 170 9.76 8.87 4.25
C THR A 170 9.66 8.31 5.67
N VAL A 171 8.80 8.89 6.49
CA VAL A 171 8.55 8.47 7.87
C VAL A 171 7.11 7.98 7.99
N PRO A 172 6.85 6.78 8.53
CA PRO A 172 5.49 6.31 8.77
C PRO A 172 4.73 7.19 9.74
N TYR A 173 3.41 7.29 9.57
CA TYR A 173 2.51 7.94 10.53
C TYR A 173 2.78 7.46 11.97
N ASN A 174 2.68 8.40 12.93
CA ASN A 174 2.92 8.19 14.35
C ASN A 174 4.35 7.79 14.75
N GLN A 175 5.30 7.77 13.80
CA GLN A 175 6.71 7.63 14.12
C GLN A 175 7.31 9.01 14.40
N THR A 176 8.17 9.08 15.41
CA THR A 176 8.95 10.29 15.70
C THR A 176 9.94 10.57 14.56
N TYR A 177 10.43 11.79 14.43
CA TYR A 177 11.54 12.17 13.56
C TYR A 177 12.44 13.21 14.23
N SER A 178 13.70 13.30 13.78
CA SER A 178 14.66 14.28 14.29
C SER A 178 15.73 14.59 13.24
N VAL A 179 15.65 15.76 12.62
CA VAL A 179 16.62 16.28 11.67
C VAL A 179 17.79 16.94 12.40
N ALA A 180 19.00 16.49 12.11
CA ALA A 180 20.22 17.04 12.67
C ALA A 180 21.26 17.33 11.58
N VAL A 181 22.06 18.37 11.81
CA VAL A 181 23.30 18.60 11.04
C VAL A 181 24.36 17.65 11.55
N ILE A 182 24.79 16.72 10.70
CA ILE A 182 25.86 15.75 11.02
C ILE A 182 27.21 16.27 10.56
N THR A 183 27.24 17.00 9.45
CA THR A 183 28.44 17.67 8.94
C THR A 183 28.10 19.13 8.66
N GLN A 184 28.82 20.04 9.32
CA GLN A 184 28.73 21.46 8.99
C GLN A 184 29.43 21.74 7.65
N PRO A 185 28.91 22.65 6.81
CA PRO A 185 29.59 23.08 5.60
C PRO A 185 30.89 23.81 5.90
N LYS A 186 31.77 23.90 4.89
CA LYS A 186 33.03 24.64 5.02
C LYS A 186 32.77 26.14 5.19
N GLY A 187 33.26 26.75 6.27
CA GLY A 187 33.21 28.21 6.46
C GLY A 187 31.84 28.76 6.87
N ALA A 188 30.91 27.90 7.26
CA ALA A 188 29.62 28.30 7.81
C ALA A 188 29.16 27.35 8.91
N VAL A 189 28.27 27.83 9.78
CA VAL A 189 27.59 27.04 10.81
C VAL A 189 26.10 27.11 10.55
N CYS A 190 25.50 25.95 10.32
CA CYS A 190 24.07 25.78 10.11
C CYS A 190 23.39 25.32 11.40
N THR A 191 22.19 25.85 11.62
CA THR A 191 21.29 25.49 12.73
C THR A 191 19.94 25.06 12.18
N VAL A 192 19.25 24.16 12.89
CA VAL A 192 17.96 23.58 12.47
C VAL A 192 16.86 24.12 13.37
N ALA A 193 15.81 24.67 12.79
CA ALA A 193 14.57 25.04 13.46
C ALA A 193 13.56 23.90 13.38
N ASN A 194 12.80 23.69 14.46
CA ASN A 194 11.82 22.60 14.60
C ASN A 194 12.40 21.21 14.28
N PRO A 195 13.60 20.84 14.78
CA PRO A 195 14.32 19.67 14.28
C PRO A 195 13.55 18.36 14.47
N SER A 196 12.63 18.26 15.43
CA SER A 196 11.94 17.03 15.76
C SER A 196 10.42 17.18 15.86
N GLY A 197 9.75 16.03 15.78
CA GLY A 197 8.30 15.91 15.91
C GLY A 197 7.82 14.47 15.76
N THR A 198 6.51 14.30 15.67
CA THR A 198 5.86 13.02 15.33
C THR A 198 5.15 13.18 13.99
N MET A 199 5.29 12.20 13.11
CA MET A 199 4.71 12.27 11.78
C MET A 199 3.18 12.18 11.82
N GLY A 200 2.52 13.18 11.21
CA GLY A 200 1.07 13.22 11.01
C GLY A 200 0.66 12.73 9.62
N ASP A 201 -0.54 13.10 9.17
CA ASP A 201 -1.10 12.70 7.86
C ASP A 201 -0.67 13.59 6.68
N ALA A 202 0.46 14.28 6.80
CA ALA A 202 0.95 15.19 5.78
C ALA A 202 2.47 15.33 5.83
N ASN A 203 3.04 15.73 4.70
CA ASN A 203 4.46 16.06 4.61
C ASN A 203 4.80 17.21 5.56
N VAL A 204 5.92 17.06 6.26
CA VAL A 204 6.48 18.10 7.13
C VAL A 204 7.39 18.99 6.30
N THR A 205 7.09 20.28 6.22
CA THR A 205 7.79 21.25 5.35
C THR A 205 8.38 22.45 6.10
N ASN A 206 8.41 22.40 7.44
CA ASN A 206 8.80 23.51 8.30
C ASN A 206 10.11 23.28 9.07
N ILE A 207 10.94 22.33 8.61
CA ILE A 207 12.28 22.08 9.15
C ILE A 207 13.25 23.04 8.46
N ASN A 208 13.31 24.29 8.93
CA ASN A 208 14.13 25.30 8.30
C ASN A 208 15.57 25.27 8.82
N ILE A 209 16.52 25.48 7.92
CA ILE A 209 17.95 25.48 8.21
C ILE A 209 18.51 26.86 7.87
N THR A 210 19.25 27.43 8.82
CA THR A 210 19.91 28.72 8.64
C THR A 210 21.40 28.57 8.86
N CYS A 211 22.18 28.90 7.83
CA CYS A 211 23.63 28.84 7.80
C CYS A 211 24.22 30.25 7.88
N ALA A 212 25.06 30.49 8.87
CA ALA A 212 25.78 31.76 9.07
C ALA A 212 27.28 31.56 8.78
N GLN A 213 27.90 32.48 8.05
CA GLN A 213 29.34 32.40 7.75
C GLN A 213 30.16 32.57 9.04
N THR A 214 31.17 31.73 9.21
CA THR A 214 32.16 31.86 10.28
C THR A 214 33.30 32.78 9.82
N GLY A 215 33.04 34.10 9.81
CA GLY A 215 34.06 35.09 9.44
C GLY A 215 33.57 36.46 9.00
N ALA A 216 32.41 36.91 9.49
CA ALA A 216 32.02 38.32 9.40
C ALA A 216 32.71 39.15 10.49
#